data_AF-A0A0A9W4G1-F1
#
_entry.id   AF-A0A0A9W4G1-F1
#
_cell.length_a   1.000
_cell.length_b   1.000
_cell.length_c   1.000
_cell.angle_alpha   90.00
_cell.angle_beta   90.00
_cell.angle_gamma   90.00
#
_symmetry.space_group_name_H-M   'P 1'
#
loop_
_entity.id
_entity.type
_entity.pdbx_description
1 polymer ?
#
loop_
_entity_poly.entity_id
_entity_poly.type
_entity_poly.pdbx_seq_one_letter_code
_entity_poly.pdbx_strand_id
1 'polypeptide(L)'
;PQIYQASSSTRHGPNGVRETKKTVADSRTGLKKMSVGHHINDRAHIIEREQNVYSGDQEERQEFINLDEEEVETFDTEWKEKTRGMRRNEAIGYGNGRQRHGPRDGSRNDMLALPAAPSSSTVVMRGERRDQ
;
A
#
# COMPACT_ATOMS: atom_id res chain seq x y z
N PRO A 1 -13.37 -8.80 -16.52
CA PRO A 1 -12.89 -9.91 -15.67
C PRO A 1 -13.24 -9.58 -14.22
N GLN A 2 -13.87 -10.51 -13.51
CA GLN A 2 -14.10 -10.33 -12.07
C GLN A 2 -12.91 -10.94 -11.34
N ILE A 3 -12.27 -10.16 -10.47
CA ILE A 3 -11.04 -10.55 -9.78
C ILE A 3 -11.29 -10.41 -8.29
N TYR A 4 -11.16 -11.53 -7.60
CA TYR A 4 -11.03 -11.58 -6.15
C TYR A 4 -9.55 -11.74 -5.81
N GLN A 5 -9.01 -10.84 -5.00
CA GLN A 5 -7.64 -10.90 -4.51
C GLN A 5 -7.66 -10.90 -2.99
N ALA A 6 -7.02 -11.88 -2.38
CA ALA A 6 -6.79 -11.91 -0.95
C ALA A 6 -5.29 -12.06 -0.68
N SER A 7 -4.79 -11.37 0.33
CA SER A 7 -3.41 -11.48 0.77
C SER A 7 -3.36 -11.43 2.28
N SER A 8 -2.53 -12.28 2.88
CA SER A 8 -2.26 -12.27 4.31
C SER A 8 -0.76 -12.34 4.54
N SER A 9 -0.25 -11.51 5.43
CA SER A 9 1.14 -11.47 5.85
C SER A 9 1.21 -11.43 7.37
N THR A 10 2.14 -12.18 7.94
CA THR A 10 2.40 -12.15 9.38
C THR A 10 3.90 -12.03 9.59
N ARG A 11 4.31 -11.04 10.39
CA ARG A 11 5.71 -10.75 10.67
C ARG A 11 5.97 -10.77 12.16
N HIS A 12 7.04 -11.45 12.55
CA HIS A 12 7.46 -11.60 13.94
C HIS A 12 8.74 -10.80 14.15
N GLY A 13 8.82 -10.11 15.28
CA GLY A 13 9.95 -9.27 15.63
C GLY A 13 10.56 -9.62 16.97
N PRO A 14 11.73 -9.06 17.26
CA PRO A 14 12.35 -9.16 18.57
C PRO A 14 11.43 -8.53 19.63
N ASN A 15 11.56 -8.96 20.90
CA ASN A 15 10.74 -8.46 22.01
C ASN A 15 9.24 -8.80 21.94
N GLY A 16 8.88 -9.93 21.30
CA GLY A 16 7.51 -10.45 21.35
C GLY A 16 6.50 -9.67 20.52
N VAL A 17 6.97 -8.88 19.54
CA VAL A 17 6.11 -8.15 18.62
C VAL A 17 5.69 -9.02 17.42
N ARG A 18 4.42 -8.96 17.04
CA ARG A 18 3.89 -9.60 15.82
C ARG A 18 2.94 -8.67 15.09
N GLU A 19 3.18 -8.43 13.81
CA GLU A 19 2.28 -7.69 12.94
C GLU A 19 1.56 -8.68 12.03
N THR A 20 0.24 -8.59 11.98
CA THR A 20 -0.59 -9.36 11.04
C THR A 20 -1.29 -8.40 10.10
N LYS A 21 -1.23 -8.66 8.80
CA LYS A 21 -1.92 -7.87 7.79
C LYS A 21 -2.72 -8.79 6.88
N LYS A 22 -3.99 -8.48 6.69
CA LYS A 22 -4.88 -9.20 5.78
C LYS A 22 -5.55 -8.16 4.89
N THR A 23 -5.61 -8.43 3.60
CA THR A 23 -6.25 -7.56 2.62
C THR A 23 -7.08 -8.39 1.67
N VAL A 24 -8.28 -7.93 1.35
CA VAL A 24 -9.20 -8.55 0.41
C VAL A 24 -9.73 -7.46 -0.52
N ALA A 25 -9.66 -7.69 -1.83
CA ALA A 25 -10.22 -6.81 -2.84
C ALA A 25 -11.12 -7.64 -3.76
N ASP A 26 -12.40 -7.29 -3.79
CA ASP A 26 -13.41 -7.92 -4.65
C ASP A 26 -13.88 -6.89 -5.71
N SER A 27 -13.52 -7.13 -6.97
CA SER A 27 -13.92 -6.25 -8.07
C SER A 27 -15.37 -6.42 -8.53
N ARG A 28 -16.09 -7.45 -8.05
CA ARG A 28 -17.51 -7.71 -8.36
C ARG A 28 -18.41 -6.88 -7.45
N THR A 29 -18.08 -6.80 -6.16
CA THR A 29 -18.86 -6.03 -5.16
C THR A 29 -18.28 -4.64 -4.93
N GLY A 30 -17.06 -4.37 -5.41
CA GLY A 30 -16.37 -3.11 -5.17
C GLY A 30 -15.84 -2.98 -3.74
N LEU A 31 -15.81 -4.08 -3.00
CA LEU A 31 -15.41 -4.10 -1.60
C LEU A 31 -13.89 -4.29 -1.48
N LYS A 32 -13.25 -3.39 -0.76
CA LYS A 32 -11.85 -3.48 -0.36
C LYS A 32 -11.78 -3.52 1.16
N LYS A 33 -11.26 -4.61 1.70
CA LYS A 33 -11.09 -4.83 3.14
C LYS A 33 -9.62 -4.97 3.49
N MET A 34 -9.21 -4.39 4.60
CA MET A 34 -7.86 -4.47 5.15
C MET A 34 -7.92 -4.58 6.66
N SER A 35 -7.38 -5.66 7.22
CA SER A 35 -7.26 -5.85 8.66
C SER A 35 -5.77 -5.86 9.04
N VAL A 36 -5.37 -4.99 9.96
CA VAL A 36 -4.00 -4.92 10.50
C VAL A 36 -4.05 -5.15 12.00
N GLY A 37 -3.43 -6.22 12.46
CA GLY A 37 -3.24 -6.53 13.88
C GLY A 37 -1.83 -6.19 14.33
N HIS A 38 -1.72 -5.35 15.34
CA HIS A 38 -0.52 -5.08 16.10
C HIS A 38 -0.57 -5.92 17.38
N HIS A 39 0.45 -6.75 17.66
CA HIS A 39 0.45 -7.64 18.82
C HIS A 39 1.76 -7.51 19.61
N ILE A 40 1.70 -7.15 20.89
CA ILE A 40 2.84 -7.16 21.82
C ILE A 40 2.58 -8.19 22.91
N ASN A 41 3.33 -9.29 22.90
CA ASN A 41 3.14 -10.40 23.84
C ASN A 41 1.67 -10.87 23.83
N ASP A 42 0.90 -10.59 24.87
CA ASP A 42 -0.53 -10.95 25.01
C ASP A 42 -1.50 -9.83 24.59
N ARG A 43 -1.00 -8.59 24.48
CA ARG A 43 -1.80 -7.40 24.16
C ARG A 43 -1.91 -7.23 22.65
N ALA A 44 -3.09 -6.89 22.13
CA ALA A 44 -3.24 -6.60 20.70
C ALA A 44 -4.21 -5.47 20.38
N HIS A 45 -3.91 -4.77 19.29
CA HIS A 45 -4.77 -3.77 18.66
C HIS A 45 -4.97 -4.15 17.20
N ILE A 46 -6.21 -4.44 16.82
CA ILE A 46 -6.59 -4.82 15.48
C ILE A 46 -7.42 -3.70 14.87
N ILE A 47 -6.97 -3.20 13.72
CA ILE A 47 -7.68 -2.20 12.92
C ILE A 47 -8.19 -2.87 11.66
N GLU A 48 -9.51 -2.90 11.50
CA GLU A 48 -10.18 -3.38 10.32
C GLU A 48 -10.79 -2.20 9.54
N ARG A 49 -10.38 -2.05 8.29
CA ARG A 49 -10.87 -1.02 7.37
C ARG A 49 -11.60 -1.69 6.21
N GLU A 50 -12.81 -1.25 5.95
CA GLU A 50 -13.60 -1.64 4.79
C GLU A 50 -13.92 -0.39 3.96
N GLN A 51 -13.70 -0.47 2.66
CA GLN A 51 -13.99 0.60 1.71
C GLN A 51 -14.85 0.04 0.58
N ASN A 52 -15.97 0.69 0.34
CA ASN A 52 -16.80 0.45 -0.83
C ASN A 52 -16.40 1.42 -1.95
N VAL A 53 -15.82 0.91 -3.02
CA VAL A 53 -15.34 1.75 -4.14
C VAL A 53 -16.46 2.35 -4.99
N TYR A 54 -17.69 1.82 -4.90
CA TYR A 54 -18.82 2.31 -5.67
C TYR A 54 -19.54 3.46 -4.98
N SER A 55 -19.79 3.34 -3.68
CA SER A 55 -20.39 4.43 -2.89
C SER A 55 -19.34 5.41 -2.36
N GLY A 56 -18.07 5.02 -2.29
CA GLY A 56 -17.00 5.78 -1.64
C GLY A 56 -17.00 5.65 -0.12
N ASP A 57 -17.90 4.84 0.43
CA ASP A 57 -18.07 4.66 1.87
C ASP A 57 -16.88 3.93 2.49
N GLN A 58 -16.49 4.34 3.70
CA GLN A 58 -15.33 3.83 4.41
C GLN A 58 -15.68 3.62 5.87
N GLU A 59 -15.57 2.38 6.32
CA GLU A 59 -15.81 1.97 7.70
C GLU A 59 -14.49 1.50 8.33
N GLU A 60 -14.18 2.01 9.52
CA GLU A 60 -13.06 1.55 10.34
C GLU A 60 -13.58 0.98 11.66
N ARG A 61 -13.18 -0.25 11.98
CA ARG A 61 -13.41 -0.90 13.27
C ARG A 61 -12.07 -1.11 13.98
N GLN A 62 -12.05 -0.83 15.27
CA GLN A 62 -10.91 -1.05 16.14
C GLN A 62 -11.30 -2.08 17.20
N GLU A 63 -10.45 -3.08 17.37
CA GLU A 63 -10.63 -4.15 18.35
C GLU A 63 -9.39 -4.23 19.22
N PHE A 64 -9.61 -4.34 20.54
CA PHE A 64 -8.56 -4.45 21.55
C PHE A 64 -8.66 -5.82 22.22
N ILE A 65 -7.53 -6.52 22.32
CA ILE A 65 -7.44 -7.82 22.99
C ILE A 65 -6.51 -7.67 24.18
N ASN A 66 -7.03 -7.98 25.37
CA ASN A 66 -6.31 -7.91 26.65
C ASN A 66 -5.61 -6.55 26.85
N LEU A 67 -6.30 -5.46 26.48
CA LEU A 67 -5.81 -4.10 26.57
C LEU A 67 -7.00 -3.19 26.93
N ASP A 68 -6.83 -2.37 27.96
CA ASP A 68 -7.81 -1.37 28.37
C ASP A 68 -7.67 -0.09 27.53
N GLU A 69 -8.75 0.70 27.41
CA GLU A 69 -8.80 1.94 26.62
C GLU A 69 -7.71 2.94 27.03
N GLU A 70 -7.37 3.01 28.31
CA GLU A 70 -6.30 3.86 28.86
C GLU A 70 -4.89 3.38 28.45
N GLU A 71 -4.72 2.07 28.24
CA GLU A 71 -3.44 1.50 27.81
C GLU A 71 -3.24 1.60 26.29
N VAL A 72 -4.29 1.82 25.50
CA VAL A 72 -4.24 1.91 24.03
C VAL A 72 -3.24 2.97 23.55
N GLU A 73 -3.26 4.15 24.15
CA GLU A 73 -2.39 5.25 23.75
C GLU A 73 -0.91 4.93 24.00
N THR A 74 -0.63 4.23 25.11
CA THR A 74 0.72 3.78 25.47
C THR A 74 1.17 2.62 24.58
N PHE A 75 0.26 1.72 24.23
CA PHE A 75 0.51 0.56 23.38
C PHE A 75 0.95 0.96 21.98
N ASP A 76 0.26 1.91 21.32
CA ASP A 76 0.62 2.33 19.96
C ASP A 76 2.03 2.97 19.91
N THR A 77 2.37 3.75 20.94
CA THR A 77 3.72 4.33 21.07
C THR A 77 4.76 3.23 21.23
N GLU A 78 4.55 2.31 22.18
CA GLU A 78 5.45 1.19 22.44
C GLU A 78 5.59 0.27 21.21
N TRP A 79 4.49 0.05 20.50
CA TRP A 79 4.42 -0.72 19.26
C TRP A 79 5.27 -0.09 18.19
N LYS A 80 5.09 1.22 17.93
CA LYS A 80 5.87 1.96 16.96
C LYS A 80 7.36 1.93 17.29
N GLU A 81 7.72 2.04 18.56
CA GLU A 81 9.13 1.96 18.98
C GLU A 81 9.74 0.57 18.73
N LYS A 82 9.05 -0.50 19.12
CA LYS A 82 9.55 -1.88 18.90
C LYS A 82 9.56 -2.26 17.41
N THR A 83 8.59 -1.79 16.63
CA THR A 83 8.49 -2.08 15.18
C THR A 83 9.30 -1.13 14.31
N ARG A 84 9.86 -0.03 14.82
CA ARG A 84 10.76 0.87 14.06
C ARG A 84 11.94 0.13 13.41
N GLY A 85 12.50 -0.87 14.09
CA GLY A 85 13.54 -1.73 13.52
C GLY A 85 13.02 -2.68 12.43
N MET A 86 11.73 -3.05 12.49
CA MET A 86 11.05 -3.91 11.55
C MET A 86 10.62 -3.16 10.27
N ARG A 87 10.12 -1.93 10.41
CA ARG A 87 9.60 -1.09 9.32
C ARG A 87 10.66 -0.47 8.42
N ARG A 88 11.95 -0.53 8.76
CA ARG A 88 13.04 -0.15 7.82
C ARG A 88 13.03 -1.00 6.54
N ASN A 89 12.42 -2.19 6.57
CA ASN A 89 12.23 -3.04 5.39
C ASN A 89 10.87 -2.82 4.68
N GLU A 90 10.02 -1.90 5.18
CA GLU A 90 8.68 -1.61 4.67
C GLU A 90 8.61 -0.18 4.11
N ALA A 91 9.65 0.26 3.41
CA ALA A 91 9.61 1.50 2.62
C ALA A 91 8.97 1.29 1.23
N ILE A 92 8.32 0.15 0.96
CA ILE A 92 7.68 -0.15 -0.34
C ILE A 92 6.24 -0.63 -0.12
N GLY A 93 5.28 0.27 -0.40
CA GLY A 93 3.83 0.07 -0.33
C GLY A 93 3.36 0.12 1.13
N TYR A 94 2.70 1.16 1.65
CA TYR A 94 1.44 1.76 1.19
C TYR A 94 1.53 3.29 1.33
N GLY A 95 2.35 3.93 0.49
CA GLY A 95 2.31 5.36 0.31
C GLY A 95 1.18 5.72 -0.66
N ASN A 96 0.06 6.19 -0.13
CA ASN A 96 -0.84 7.05 -0.89
C ASN A 96 0.01 8.10 -1.62
N GLY A 97 -0.21 8.25 -2.93
CA GLY A 97 0.40 9.27 -3.74
C GLY A 97 0.17 10.66 -3.14
N ARG A 98 1.13 11.12 -2.34
CA ARG A 98 1.42 12.53 -2.24
C ARG A 98 2.62 12.74 -3.16
N GLN A 99 2.34 13.01 -4.43
CA GLN A 99 3.19 13.91 -5.20
C GLN A 99 3.31 15.21 -4.39
N ARG A 100 4.28 15.26 -3.47
CA ARG A 100 4.84 16.53 -3.04
C ARG A 100 5.57 17.05 -4.25
N HIS A 101 4.95 17.99 -4.94
CA HIS A 101 5.63 18.95 -5.79
C HIS A 101 6.82 19.53 -5.00
N GLY A 102 8.02 19.06 -5.32
CA GLY A 102 9.27 19.76 -5.07
C GLY A 102 9.78 20.28 -6.41
N PRO A 103 10.19 21.56 -6.50
CA PRO A 103 10.58 22.15 -7.78
C PRO A 103 11.88 21.52 -8.30
N ARG A 104 11.95 21.47 -9.63
CA ARG A 104 13.16 21.24 -10.43
C ARG A 104 14.34 22.02 -9.86
N ASP A 105 15.43 21.32 -9.57
CA ASP A 105 16.78 21.79 -9.89
C ASP A 105 17.70 20.59 -10.15
N GLY A 106 18.47 20.67 -11.23
CA GLY A 106 19.02 19.51 -11.91
C GLY A 106 20.29 18.92 -11.31
N SER A 107 20.50 17.62 -11.50
CA SER A 107 21.80 17.08 -11.91
C SER A 107 21.65 15.60 -12.29
N ARG A 108 21.86 15.33 -13.58
CA ARG A 108 22.62 14.20 -14.16
C ARG A 108 22.60 12.82 -13.47
N ASN A 109 22.17 11.85 -14.28
CA ASN A 109 22.70 10.48 -14.43
C ASN A 109 22.29 9.43 -13.40
N ASP A 110 21.32 8.58 -13.78
CA ASP A 110 21.50 7.13 -14.02
C ASP A 110 20.13 6.47 -14.30
N MET A 111 19.68 6.54 -15.56
CA MET A 111 18.63 5.62 -16.04
C MET A 111 19.31 4.34 -16.52
N LEU A 112 19.41 3.34 -15.65
CA LEU A 112 19.65 1.97 -16.08
C LEU A 112 18.38 1.48 -16.79
N ALA A 113 18.53 1.33 -18.10
CA ALA A 113 17.47 1.07 -19.06
C ALA A 113 16.79 -0.30 -18.84
N LEU A 114 15.45 -0.30 -18.81
CA LEU A 114 14.67 -1.47 -19.19
C LEU A 114 14.73 -1.60 -20.72
N PRO A 115 14.86 -2.81 -21.31
CA PRO A 115 14.83 -2.98 -22.75
C PRO A 115 13.44 -2.58 -23.29
N ALA A 116 13.41 -1.60 -24.19
CA ALA A 116 12.19 -1.20 -24.88
C ALA A 116 11.71 -2.32 -25.81
N ALA A 117 10.45 -2.71 -25.70
CA ALA A 117 9.79 -3.61 -26.65
C ALA A 117 9.71 -2.95 -28.04
N PRO A 118 9.89 -3.68 -29.15
CA PRO A 118 9.75 -3.11 -30.48
C PRO A 118 8.26 -2.99 -30.85
N SER A 119 7.71 -1.78 -30.73
CA SER A 119 6.38 -1.48 -31.27
C SER A 119 6.49 -0.82 -32.65
N SER A 120 5.88 -1.51 -33.60
CA SER A 120 5.71 -1.28 -35.04
C SER A 120 5.67 0.18 -35.52
N SER A 121 6.47 0.44 -36.55
CA SER A 121 6.46 1.67 -37.35
C SER A 121 5.13 1.86 -38.08
N THR A 122 4.40 2.92 -37.74
CA THR A 122 3.44 3.56 -38.66
C THR A 122 4.05 4.90 -39.07
N VAL A 123 4.69 4.93 -40.24
CA VAL A 123 5.06 6.17 -40.92
C VAL A 123 3.86 6.61 -41.73
N VAL A 124 3.29 7.75 -41.34
CA VAL A 124 2.38 8.55 -42.15
C VAL A 124 3.21 9.72 -42.65
N MET A 125 3.52 9.76 -43.94
CA MET A 125 4.09 10.94 -44.60
C MET A 125 3.12 11.39 -45.69
N ARG A 126 2.63 12.60 -45.47
CA ARG A 126 1.68 13.37 -46.27
C ARG A 126 2.49 14.27 -47.21
N GLY A 127 2.13 14.35 -48.49
CA GLY A 127 2.43 15.53 -49.30
C GLY A 127 2.91 15.29 -50.74
N GLU A 128 2.01 15.62 -51.66
CA GLU A 128 2.24 16.59 -52.75
C GLU A 128 2.84 16.17 -54.13
N ARG A 129 2.04 16.51 -55.17
CA ARG A 129 2.32 17.03 -56.54
C ARG A 129 2.36 16.07 -57.75
N ARG A 130 1.46 16.39 -58.71
CA ARG A 130 1.58 16.56 -60.19
C ARG A 130 2.60 15.67 -60.92
N ASP A 131 2.32 15.06 -62.06
CA ASP A 131 1.88 15.68 -63.32
C ASP A 131 1.61 14.56 -64.36
N GLN A 132 0.80 14.89 -65.38
CA GLN A 132 0.55 14.18 -66.66
C GLN A 132 -0.43 13.00 -66.66
#